data_AF-A0A8T6M0J0-F1
#
_entry.id   AF-A0A8T6M0J0-F1
#
_cell.length_a   1.000
_cell.length_b   1.000
_cell.length_c   1.000
_cell.angle_alpha   90.00
_cell.angle_beta   90.00
_cell.angle_gamma   90.00
#
_symmetry.space_group_name_H-M   'P 1'
#
loop_
_entity.id
_entity.type
_entity.pdbx_description
1 polymer ?
#
loop_
_entity_poly.entity_id
_entity_poly.type
_entity_poly.pdbx_seq_one_letter_code
_entity_poly.pdbx_strand_id
1 'polypeptide(L)'
;MGKRGMSQIVTTVILILLILVAIGAIWAVVNTFIIKGTDRINLDQFTLDLKIKYAKVNFTTGIAEVRVVRNPGEGELTKIKFIVEDDKNSEVFDEDAETLYELGERTYFLDLLSRPDLYLPGVTKISIAPIYIGSSGIETIGGITDTAGNLNSDFEGRNIEESTNPLCDLDTDCGITDWIPGTEVCSDDLGAVMQYKDEYKCIDGFCAHTQPKLVKEDCTGTDFCSSGMCTSEPLPCVVETDCGIDKYVGNPTCSVDETQVVQEWEDFSCIDNFCSSLIDDKVKETCEGEEICYNGECFIPVECSQNSDCSPGEVCREGECVLEEVINAGTIRSTWPFGVAEYFDSFDLPITKENVTTGLYVIFPGSSQSGCLKIKEFYTPDFVGGISYIRLNQTPTNVSDGNNYEVWETNYICSIS
;
A
#
# COMPACT_ATOMS: atom_id res chain seq x y z
N MET A 1 -60.05 10.41 -73.56
CA MET A 1 -59.46 9.43 -72.62
C MET A 1 -57.95 9.61 -72.59
N GLY A 2 -57.31 9.59 -71.41
CA GLY A 2 -55.83 9.51 -71.33
C GLY A 2 -55.11 10.57 -70.48
N LYS A 3 -55.49 10.78 -69.20
CA LYS A 3 -54.64 11.45 -68.19
C LYS A 3 -54.84 10.87 -66.77
N ARG A 4 -54.99 9.55 -66.64
CA ARG A 4 -55.15 8.88 -65.32
C ARG A 4 -53.90 8.14 -64.81
N GLY A 5 -52.77 8.20 -65.52
CA GLY A 5 -51.54 7.48 -65.15
C GLY A 5 -50.60 8.22 -64.20
N MET A 6 -50.60 9.56 -64.15
CA MET A 6 -49.62 10.30 -63.34
C MET A 6 -49.95 10.35 -61.84
N SER A 7 -51.23 10.31 -61.46
CA SER A 7 -51.62 10.38 -60.04
C SER A 7 -51.21 9.13 -59.25
N GLN A 8 -51.15 7.96 -59.90
CA GLN A 8 -50.82 6.72 -59.21
C GLN A 8 -49.34 6.66 -58.83
N ILE A 9 -48.46 7.13 -59.72
CA ILE A 9 -47.00 7.16 -59.49
C ILE A 9 -46.68 8.11 -58.33
N VAL A 10 -47.30 9.30 -58.30
CA VAL A 10 -47.08 10.28 -57.24
C VAL A 10 -47.50 9.73 -55.88
N THR A 11 -48.65 9.05 -55.80
CA THR A 11 -49.10 8.44 -54.53
C THR A 11 -48.15 7.33 -54.06
N THR A 12 -47.66 6.47 -54.97
CA THR A 12 -46.71 5.41 -54.61
C THR A 12 -45.39 5.97 -54.10
N VAL A 13 -44.86 7.03 -54.72
CA VAL A 13 -43.60 7.68 -54.29
C VAL A 13 -43.76 8.31 -52.91
N ILE A 14 -44.87 9.02 -52.67
CA ILE A 14 -45.15 9.62 -51.35
C ILE A 14 -45.31 8.53 -50.28
N LEU A 15 -45.96 7.41 -50.60
CA LEU A 15 -46.13 6.28 -49.67
C LEU A 15 -44.77 5.67 -49.27
N ILE A 16 -43.88 5.45 -50.24
CA ILE A 16 -42.53 4.92 -49.98
C ILE A 16 -41.74 5.90 -49.09
N LEU A 17 -41.84 7.19 -49.37
CA LEU A 17 -41.12 8.22 -48.62
C LEU A 17 -41.59 8.29 -47.16
N LEU A 18 -42.91 8.20 -46.91
CA LEU A 18 -43.46 8.15 -45.56
C LEU A 18 -43.01 6.91 -44.77
N ILE A 19 -42.91 5.74 -45.43
CA ILE A 19 -42.41 4.52 -44.79
C ILE A 19 -40.94 4.68 -44.38
N LEU A 20 -40.11 5.28 -45.22
CA LEU A 20 -38.70 5.53 -44.89
C LEU A 20 -38.55 6.47 -43.68
N VAL A 21 -39.37 7.52 -43.60
CA VAL A 21 -39.38 8.43 -42.45
C VAL A 21 -39.81 7.71 -41.18
N ALA A 22 -40.85 6.86 -41.24
CA ALA A 22 -41.32 6.09 -40.10
C ALA A 22 -40.24 5.09 -39.60
N ILE A 23 -39.54 4.42 -40.51
CA ILE A 23 -38.42 3.52 -40.17
C ILE A 23 -37.29 4.32 -39.50
N GLY A 24 -36.95 5.50 -40.03
CA GLY A 24 -35.93 6.37 -39.45
C GLY A 24 -36.26 6.83 -38.03
N ALA A 25 -37.53 7.18 -37.77
CA ALA A 25 -37.99 7.57 -36.44
C ALA A 25 -37.93 6.41 -35.43
N ILE A 26 -38.35 5.21 -35.84
CA ILE A 26 -38.27 4.00 -34.99
C ILE A 26 -36.81 3.67 -34.70
N TRP A 27 -35.93 3.72 -35.71
CA TRP A 27 -34.49 3.47 -35.52
C TRP A 27 -33.85 4.46 -34.54
N ALA A 28 -34.20 5.74 -34.61
CA ALA A 28 -33.66 6.74 -33.68
C ALA A 28 -34.01 6.44 -32.21
N VAL A 29 -35.26 6.04 -31.95
CA VAL A 29 -35.71 5.66 -30.60
C VAL A 29 -35.04 4.36 -30.15
N VAL A 30 -35.04 3.33 -31.00
CA VAL A 30 -34.43 2.03 -30.69
C VAL A 30 -32.93 2.16 -30.46
N ASN A 31 -32.21 2.93 -31.28
CA ASN A 31 -30.77 3.16 -31.14
C ASN A 31 -30.43 3.83 -29.79
N THR A 32 -31.25 4.78 -29.36
CA THR A 32 -31.06 5.43 -28.05
C THR A 32 -31.22 4.44 -26.88
N PHE A 33 -32.15 3.47 -26.99
CA PHE A 33 -32.33 2.42 -25.99
C PHE A 33 -31.27 1.32 -26.06
N ILE A 34 -30.80 0.96 -27.25
CA ILE A 34 -29.73 -0.03 -27.42
C ILE A 34 -28.42 0.51 -26.84
N ILE A 35 -28.02 1.73 -27.20
CA ILE A 35 -26.77 2.34 -26.71
C ILE A 35 -26.79 2.48 -25.17
N LYS A 36 -27.92 2.91 -24.60
CA LYS A 36 -28.06 3.01 -23.13
C LYS A 36 -28.20 1.64 -22.42
N GLY A 37 -28.60 0.60 -23.16
CA GLY A 37 -28.72 -0.76 -22.64
C GLY A 37 -27.40 -1.52 -22.66
N THR A 38 -26.51 -1.22 -23.61
CA THR A 38 -25.20 -1.87 -23.75
C THR A 38 -24.20 -1.45 -22.67
N ASP A 39 -24.33 -0.27 -22.08
CA ASP A 39 -23.45 0.19 -20.98
C ASP A 39 -23.57 -0.69 -19.71
N ARG A 40 -24.61 -1.52 -19.59
CA ARG A 40 -24.82 -2.42 -18.44
C ARG A 40 -24.18 -3.81 -18.61
N ILE A 41 -23.58 -4.10 -19.77
CA ILE A 41 -22.88 -5.35 -20.04
C ILE A 41 -21.45 -5.00 -20.43
N ASN A 42 -20.74 -4.32 -19.53
CA ASN A 42 -19.35 -3.98 -19.79
C ASN A 42 -18.50 -5.22 -19.46
N LEU A 43 -17.98 -5.88 -20.51
CA LEU A 43 -17.12 -7.06 -20.38
C LEU A 43 -15.78 -6.72 -19.70
N ASP A 44 -15.40 -5.43 -19.67
CA ASP A 44 -14.25 -4.87 -18.96
C ASP A 44 -14.24 -5.26 -17.46
N GLN A 45 -15.41 -5.47 -16.85
CA GLN A 45 -15.53 -5.94 -15.46
C GLN A 45 -14.95 -7.35 -15.26
N PHE A 46 -14.92 -8.17 -16.31
CA PHE A 46 -14.50 -9.57 -16.25
C PHE A 46 -13.04 -9.78 -16.65
N THR A 47 -12.35 -8.75 -17.12
CA THR A 47 -10.99 -8.87 -17.67
C THR A 47 -9.91 -8.44 -16.69
N LEU A 48 -10.18 -7.51 -15.77
CA LEU A 48 -9.21 -7.14 -14.73
C LEU A 48 -9.17 -8.19 -13.60
N ASP A 49 -8.15 -9.03 -13.62
CA ASP A 49 -7.89 -10.05 -12.61
C ASP A 49 -6.74 -9.60 -11.69
N LEU A 50 -7.08 -9.10 -10.50
CA LEU A 50 -6.13 -8.81 -9.44
C LEU A 50 -6.12 -9.94 -8.41
N LYS A 51 -4.93 -10.34 -7.96
CA LYS A 51 -4.73 -11.35 -6.92
C LYS A 51 -3.85 -10.84 -5.79
N ILE A 52 -4.13 -11.29 -4.58
CA ILE A 52 -3.29 -11.04 -3.41
C ILE A 52 -2.26 -12.17 -3.34
N LYS A 53 -0.99 -11.82 -3.50
CA LYS A 53 0.13 -12.77 -3.37
C LYS A 53 0.40 -13.09 -1.91
N TYR A 54 0.41 -12.06 -1.07
CA TYR A 54 0.36 -12.19 0.37
C TYR A 54 -0.26 -10.94 0.99
N ALA A 55 -0.77 -11.11 2.20
CA ALA A 55 -1.20 -10.02 3.06
C ALA A 55 -0.63 -10.31 4.45
N LYS A 56 0.08 -9.34 5.00
CA LYS A 56 0.68 -9.41 6.33
C LYS A 56 0.17 -8.20 7.11
N VAL A 57 -0.30 -8.45 8.32
CA VAL A 57 -0.75 -7.36 9.19
C VAL A 57 0.18 -7.32 10.38
N ASN A 58 0.86 -6.19 10.55
CA ASN A 58 1.54 -5.88 11.78
C ASN A 58 0.52 -5.35 12.77
N PHE A 59 -0.01 -6.23 13.63
CA PHE A 59 -1.02 -5.86 14.62
C PHE A 59 -0.49 -4.96 15.74
N THR A 60 0.84 -4.89 15.93
CA THR A 60 1.46 -4.00 16.91
C THR A 60 1.44 -2.56 16.42
N THR A 61 1.74 -2.38 15.14
CA THR A 61 1.81 -1.04 14.59
C THR A 61 0.43 -0.64 14.04
N GLY A 62 -0.26 -1.54 13.34
CA GLY A 62 -1.48 -1.26 12.56
C GLY A 62 -1.30 -1.31 11.03
N ILE A 63 -0.08 -1.55 10.51
CA ILE A 63 0.17 -1.57 9.05
C ILE A 63 -0.21 -2.93 8.48
N ALA A 64 -1.05 -2.94 7.45
CA ALA A 64 -1.20 -4.08 6.57
C ALA A 64 -0.33 -3.91 5.32
N GLU A 65 0.65 -4.80 5.15
CA GLU A 65 1.43 -4.95 3.93
C GLU A 65 0.71 -5.95 3.01
N VAL A 66 0.23 -5.49 1.86
CA VAL A 66 -0.55 -6.29 0.92
C VAL A 66 0.12 -6.26 -0.45
N ARG A 67 0.64 -7.41 -0.89
CA ARG A 67 1.23 -7.54 -2.23
C ARG A 67 0.19 -8.02 -3.22
N VAL A 68 -0.08 -7.19 -4.22
CA VAL A 68 -1.08 -7.44 -5.26
C VAL A 68 -0.38 -7.69 -6.59
N VAL A 69 -0.83 -8.72 -7.31
CA VAL A 69 -0.40 -9.07 -8.66
C VAL A 69 -1.56 -8.80 -9.61
N ARG A 70 -1.29 -8.18 -10.74
CA ARG A 70 -2.26 -8.02 -11.83
C ARG A 70 -2.02 -9.07 -12.90
N ASN A 71 -2.96 -9.98 -13.08
CA ASN A 71 -2.91 -10.99 -14.15
C ASN A 71 -3.30 -10.37 -15.50
N PRO A 72 -3.10 -11.11 -16.61
CA PRO A 72 -3.46 -10.63 -17.94
C PRO A 72 -4.93 -10.25 -18.05
N GLY A 73 -5.20 -9.10 -18.68
CA GLY A 73 -6.53 -8.51 -18.64
C GLY A 73 -6.65 -7.16 -19.34
N GLU A 74 -7.69 -7.02 -20.18
CA GLU A 74 -8.05 -5.76 -20.80
C GLU A 74 -8.66 -4.79 -19.75
N GLY A 75 -8.29 -3.51 -19.81
CA GLY A 75 -8.82 -2.46 -18.92
C GLY A 75 -7.73 -1.52 -18.38
N GLU A 76 -8.06 -0.26 -18.20
CA GLU A 76 -7.15 0.74 -17.61
C GLU A 76 -7.43 0.85 -16.11
N LEU A 77 -6.60 0.16 -15.31
CA LEU A 77 -6.67 0.19 -13.85
C LEU A 77 -6.18 1.55 -13.35
N THR A 78 -7.03 2.26 -12.60
CA THR A 78 -6.67 3.56 -11.99
C THR A 78 -6.40 3.43 -10.50
N LYS A 79 -7.23 2.68 -9.77
CA LYS A 79 -7.11 2.49 -8.32
C LYS A 79 -7.44 1.07 -7.89
N ILE A 80 -7.12 0.73 -6.66
CA ILE A 80 -7.50 -0.50 -5.99
C ILE A 80 -8.20 -0.14 -4.69
N LYS A 81 -9.39 -0.70 -4.49
CA LYS A 81 -10.07 -0.70 -3.20
C LYS A 81 -9.60 -1.90 -2.40
N PHE A 82 -9.00 -1.63 -1.24
CA PHE A 82 -8.77 -2.66 -0.24
C PHE A 82 -9.93 -2.63 0.75
N ILE A 83 -10.54 -3.78 0.96
CA ILE A 83 -11.68 -3.96 1.86
C ILE A 83 -11.18 -4.84 2.99
N VAL A 84 -11.02 -4.25 4.16
CA VAL A 84 -10.53 -4.93 5.35
C VAL A 84 -11.74 -5.27 6.21
N GLU A 85 -11.90 -6.55 6.54
CA GLU A 85 -12.99 -7.06 7.36
C GLU A 85 -12.45 -7.54 8.70
N ASP A 86 -13.08 -7.06 9.77
CA ASP A 86 -12.96 -7.64 11.11
C ASP A 86 -14.15 -8.57 11.43
N ASP A 87 -14.34 -8.95 12.69
CA ASP A 87 -15.44 -9.82 13.13
C ASP A 87 -16.83 -9.17 13.06
N LYS A 88 -16.92 -7.85 12.86
CA LYS A 88 -18.13 -7.02 13.00
C LYS A 88 -18.32 -5.97 11.90
N ASN A 89 -17.24 -5.36 11.42
CA ASN A 89 -17.18 -4.20 10.57
C ASN A 89 -16.32 -4.47 9.33
N SER A 90 -16.47 -3.60 8.33
CA SER A 90 -15.66 -3.62 7.13
C SER A 90 -15.35 -2.19 6.70
N GLU A 91 -14.07 -1.93 6.45
CA GLU A 91 -13.57 -0.62 6.08
C GLU A 91 -12.83 -0.65 4.75
N VAL A 92 -12.85 0.48 4.05
CA VAL A 92 -12.35 0.59 2.68
C VAL A 92 -11.20 1.60 2.60
N PHE A 93 -10.14 1.18 1.91
CA PHE A 93 -8.97 1.98 1.57
C PHE A 93 -8.91 2.13 0.05
N ASP A 94 -8.60 3.32 -0.42
CA ASP A 94 -8.50 3.66 -1.85
C ASP A 94 -7.05 3.97 -2.18
N GLU A 95 -6.39 3.07 -2.91
CA GLU A 95 -4.99 3.22 -3.27
C GLU A 95 -4.82 3.38 -4.78
N ASP A 96 -3.94 4.29 -5.19
CA ASP A 96 -3.67 4.52 -6.61
C ASP A 96 -2.84 3.39 -7.23
N ALA A 97 -3.20 3.01 -8.46
CA ALA A 97 -2.59 1.89 -9.18
C ALA A 97 -1.59 2.33 -10.26
N GLU A 98 -1.08 3.56 -10.21
CA GLU A 98 -0.32 4.21 -11.29
C GLU A 98 0.92 3.43 -11.79
N THR A 99 1.42 2.47 -11.00
CA THR A 99 2.57 1.62 -11.37
C THR A 99 2.24 0.12 -11.51
N LEU A 100 0.97 -0.29 -11.35
CA LEU A 100 0.56 -1.70 -11.47
C LEU A 100 0.08 -2.06 -12.90
N TYR A 101 1.05 -2.32 -13.76
CA TYR A 101 0.81 -2.75 -15.15
C TYR A 101 0.34 -4.21 -15.24
N GLU A 102 -0.14 -4.60 -16.42
CA GLU A 102 -0.49 -6.00 -16.71
C GLU A 102 0.73 -6.91 -16.45
N LEU A 103 0.51 -8.04 -15.75
CA LEU A 103 1.56 -8.95 -15.26
C LEU A 103 2.53 -8.35 -14.23
N GLY A 104 2.29 -7.12 -13.78
CA GLY A 104 3.04 -6.47 -12.71
C GLY A 104 2.57 -6.89 -11.32
N GLU A 105 3.39 -6.58 -10.32
CA GLU A 105 3.07 -6.77 -8.90
C GLU A 105 3.50 -5.53 -8.11
N ARG A 106 2.75 -5.18 -7.07
CA ARG A 106 3.05 -4.02 -6.21
C ARG A 106 2.64 -4.30 -4.77
N THR A 107 3.42 -3.79 -3.83
CA THR A 107 3.11 -3.82 -2.40
C THR A 107 2.42 -2.53 -1.98
N TYR A 108 1.32 -2.66 -1.23
CA TYR A 108 0.55 -1.56 -0.67
C TYR A 108 0.63 -1.63 0.85
N PHE A 109 0.77 -0.47 1.49
CA PHE A 109 0.81 -0.34 2.94
C PHE A 109 -0.45 0.38 3.40
N LEU A 110 -1.35 -0.34 4.05
CA LEU A 110 -2.61 0.20 4.55
C LEU A 110 -2.47 0.50 6.04
N ASP A 111 -2.77 1.71 6.47
CA ASP A 111 -2.88 2.02 7.89
C ASP A 111 -4.27 1.64 8.41
N LEU A 112 -4.38 0.48 9.06
CA LEU A 112 -5.66 0.01 9.58
C LEU A 112 -6.17 0.85 10.76
N LEU A 113 -5.30 1.61 11.44
CA LEU A 113 -5.68 2.47 12.56
C LEU A 113 -6.35 3.78 12.10
N SER A 114 -6.12 4.19 10.85
CA SER A 114 -6.85 5.31 10.20
C SER A 114 -8.38 5.11 10.16
N ARG A 115 -8.84 3.89 10.48
CA ARG A 115 -10.24 3.50 10.49
C ARG A 115 -10.65 3.07 11.90
N PRO A 116 -11.19 4.00 12.72
CA PRO A 116 -11.49 3.73 14.13
C PRO A 116 -12.57 2.66 14.34
N ASP A 117 -13.35 2.38 13.29
CA ASP A 117 -14.37 1.34 13.29
C ASP A 117 -13.78 -0.07 13.08
N LEU A 118 -12.51 -0.21 12.65
CA LEU A 118 -11.83 -1.50 12.59
C LEU A 118 -11.29 -1.92 13.97
N TYR A 119 -11.76 -3.06 14.46
CA TYR A 119 -11.13 -3.75 15.57
C TYR A 119 -9.92 -4.53 15.06
N LEU A 120 -8.74 -3.92 15.13
CA LEU A 120 -7.48 -4.44 14.58
C LEU A 120 -7.17 -5.90 14.96
N PRO A 121 -7.31 -6.34 16.23
CA PRO A 121 -7.12 -7.74 16.61
C PRO A 121 -8.16 -8.71 16.03
N GLY A 122 -9.30 -8.19 15.57
CA GLY A 122 -10.36 -8.95 14.92
C GLY A 122 -10.26 -8.95 13.39
N VAL A 123 -9.27 -8.27 12.79
CA VAL A 123 -9.08 -8.25 11.34
C VAL A 123 -8.74 -9.66 10.87
N THR A 124 -9.62 -10.22 10.06
CA THR A 124 -9.48 -11.61 9.57
C THR A 124 -9.33 -11.68 8.07
N LYS A 125 -9.74 -10.66 7.32
CA LYS A 125 -9.67 -10.68 5.86
C LYS A 125 -9.29 -9.35 5.26
N ILE A 126 -8.53 -9.41 4.17
CA ILE A 126 -8.31 -8.30 3.26
C ILE A 126 -8.75 -8.76 1.88
N SER A 127 -9.67 -8.02 1.26
CA SER A 127 -10.13 -8.24 -0.10
C SER A 127 -9.74 -7.07 -0.99
N ILE A 128 -9.63 -7.31 -2.29
CA ILE A 128 -9.30 -6.28 -3.27
C ILE A 128 -10.35 -6.17 -4.37
N ALA A 129 -10.62 -4.95 -4.82
CA ALA A 129 -11.48 -4.66 -5.96
C ALA A 129 -10.86 -3.56 -6.85
N PRO A 130 -10.75 -3.76 -8.17
CA PRO A 130 -10.19 -2.75 -9.07
C PRO A 130 -11.15 -1.58 -9.30
N ILE A 131 -10.62 -0.37 -9.47
CA ILE A 131 -11.29 0.77 -10.08
C ILE A 131 -10.64 1.05 -11.43
N TYR A 132 -11.46 1.20 -12.48
CA TYR A 132 -10.97 1.38 -13.83
C TYR A 132 -11.82 2.36 -14.63
N ILE A 133 -11.23 2.94 -15.67
CA ILE A 133 -11.96 3.79 -16.62
C ILE A 133 -12.61 2.90 -17.68
N GLY A 134 -13.95 2.87 -17.69
CA GLY A 134 -14.69 2.14 -18.71
C GLY A 134 -14.62 2.82 -20.09
N SER A 135 -15.08 2.13 -21.13
CA SER A 135 -15.16 2.66 -22.51
C SER A 135 -15.93 3.99 -22.68
N SER A 136 -16.71 4.39 -21.68
CA SER A 136 -17.42 5.67 -21.59
C SER A 136 -16.59 6.83 -21.00
N GLY A 137 -15.37 6.57 -20.52
CA GLY A 137 -14.49 7.54 -19.86
C GLY A 137 -14.86 7.81 -18.39
N ILE A 138 -15.67 6.95 -17.77
CA ILE A 138 -16.13 7.09 -16.37
C ILE A 138 -15.46 6.01 -15.51
N GLU A 139 -14.97 6.41 -14.34
CA GLU A 139 -14.45 5.48 -13.33
C GLU A 139 -15.57 4.56 -12.82
N THR A 140 -15.32 3.26 -12.88
CA THR A 140 -16.24 2.21 -12.46
C THR A 140 -15.53 1.31 -11.45
N ILE A 141 -16.24 0.96 -10.37
CA ILE A 141 -15.74 0.02 -9.35
C ILE A 141 -16.06 -1.40 -9.82
N GLY A 142 -15.03 -2.23 -9.91
CA GLY A 142 -15.12 -3.67 -10.19
C GLY A 142 -15.63 -4.47 -9.00
N GLY A 143 -15.86 -5.76 -9.23
CA GLY A 143 -16.17 -6.69 -8.14
C GLY A 143 -14.94 -7.01 -7.30
N ILE A 144 -15.13 -7.64 -6.14
CA ILE A 144 -14.03 -8.23 -5.39
C ILE A 144 -13.39 -9.33 -6.26
N THR A 145 -12.10 -9.22 -6.52
CA THR A 145 -11.36 -10.18 -7.38
C THR A 145 -10.65 -11.25 -6.57
N ASP A 146 -10.17 -10.90 -5.36
CA ASP A 146 -9.49 -11.83 -4.47
C ASP A 146 -9.64 -11.43 -2.99
N THR A 147 -9.48 -12.41 -2.10
CA THR A 147 -9.60 -12.27 -0.64
C THR A 147 -8.54 -13.11 0.08
N ALA A 148 -7.68 -12.46 0.86
CA ALA A 148 -6.73 -13.11 1.75
C ALA A 148 -7.30 -13.19 3.17
N GLY A 149 -7.45 -14.42 3.69
CA GLY A 149 -7.95 -14.69 5.05
C GLY A 149 -6.90 -15.21 6.04
N ASN A 150 -5.66 -15.42 5.58
CA ASN A 150 -4.55 -15.89 6.42
C ASN A 150 -3.46 -14.81 6.45
N LEU A 151 -3.77 -13.76 7.19
CA LEU A 151 -2.95 -12.57 7.34
C LEU A 151 -1.70 -12.99 8.13
N ASN A 152 -0.51 -12.94 7.51
CA ASN A 152 0.81 -13.41 7.98
C ASN A 152 1.38 -14.68 7.32
N SER A 153 0.75 -15.27 6.30
CA SER A 153 1.37 -16.36 5.53
C SER A 153 1.93 -15.89 4.18
N ASP A 154 3.21 -16.16 3.93
CA ASP A 154 3.84 -16.07 2.61
C ASP A 154 3.23 -17.13 1.69
N PHE A 155 2.31 -16.73 0.79
CA PHE A 155 1.63 -17.65 -0.10
C PHE A 155 2.45 -17.96 -1.35
N GLU A 156 3.62 -18.60 -1.18
CA GLU A 156 4.27 -19.35 -2.26
C GLU A 156 4.91 -20.63 -1.75
N GLY A 157 4.12 -21.72 -1.72
CA GLY A 157 4.51 -23.05 -2.19
C GLY A 157 5.77 -23.72 -1.63
N ARG A 158 6.40 -23.21 -0.57
CA ARG A 158 7.44 -23.90 0.19
C ARG A 158 6.84 -24.24 1.55
N ASN A 159 6.84 -25.53 1.86
CA ASN A 159 6.75 -25.98 3.25
C ASN A 159 7.93 -25.34 4.00
N ILE A 160 7.70 -24.20 4.62
CA ILE A 160 8.53 -23.71 5.71
C ILE A 160 8.07 -24.57 6.89
N GLU A 161 8.94 -25.47 7.33
CA GLU A 161 8.78 -26.12 8.62
C GLU A 161 8.48 -25.00 9.64
N GLU A 162 7.34 -25.12 10.32
CA GLU A 162 6.93 -24.30 11.45
C GLU A 162 8.13 -24.06 12.37
N SER A 163 8.74 -22.90 12.22
CA SER A 163 9.55 -22.29 13.27
C SER A 163 8.77 -21.08 13.79
N THR A 164 7.50 -21.32 14.13
CA THR A 164 6.73 -20.46 15.02
C THR A 164 7.11 -20.83 16.44
N ASN A 165 8.24 -20.31 16.91
CA ASN A 165 8.34 -20.07 18.35
C ASN A 165 7.49 -18.81 18.59
N PRO A 166 6.33 -18.90 19.24
CA PRO A 166 5.55 -17.72 19.57
C PRO A 166 6.41 -16.78 20.42
N LEU A 167 6.25 -15.47 20.21
CA LEU A 167 7.02 -14.46 20.95
C LEU A 167 6.60 -14.42 22.44
N CYS A 168 5.39 -14.87 22.74
CA CYS A 168 4.82 -15.05 24.07
C CYS A 168 3.91 -16.28 24.13
N ASP A 169 3.81 -16.94 25.28
CA ASP A 169 2.79 -17.97 25.56
C ASP A 169 1.78 -17.47 26.62
N LEU A 170 2.17 -16.48 27.42
CA LEU A 170 1.40 -15.88 28.50
C LEU A 170 1.51 -14.35 28.44
N ASP A 171 0.48 -13.65 28.93
CA ASP A 171 0.48 -12.17 29.05
C ASP A 171 1.74 -11.64 29.78
N THR A 172 2.25 -12.40 30.74
CA THR A 172 3.44 -12.05 31.53
C THR A 172 4.74 -12.11 30.75
N ASP A 173 4.77 -12.77 29.60
CA ASP A 173 5.94 -12.82 28.73
C ASP A 173 6.13 -11.48 27.97
N CYS A 174 5.04 -10.70 27.87
CA CYS A 174 5.00 -9.43 27.17
C CYS A 174 5.39 -8.23 28.02
N GLY A 175 5.14 -8.31 29.33
CA GLY A 175 5.41 -7.23 30.25
C GLY A 175 4.70 -7.42 31.59
N ILE A 176 4.83 -6.42 32.45
CA ILE A 176 4.16 -6.39 33.74
C ILE A 176 3.01 -5.40 33.64
N THR A 177 1.79 -5.90 33.83
CA THR A 177 0.59 -5.07 33.95
C THR A 177 0.59 -4.36 35.29
N ASP A 178 0.82 -3.05 35.31
CA ASP A 178 0.86 -2.23 36.54
C ASP A 178 0.41 -0.79 36.29
N TRP A 179 0.12 -0.07 37.36
CA TRP A 179 -0.20 1.37 37.31
C TRP A 179 1.05 2.20 37.05
N ILE A 180 0.94 3.21 36.18
CA ILE A 180 2.07 4.05 35.78
C ILE A 180 2.23 5.22 36.77
N PRO A 181 3.26 5.25 37.63
CA PRO A 181 3.38 6.27 38.66
C PRO A 181 3.49 7.69 38.07
N GLY A 182 2.80 8.67 38.69
CA GLY A 182 2.83 10.07 38.25
C GLY A 182 1.84 10.42 37.14
N THR A 183 1.00 9.47 36.75
CA THR A 183 -0.09 9.64 35.78
C THR A 183 -1.47 9.70 36.45
N GLU A 184 -1.50 9.86 37.78
CA GLU A 184 -2.73 10.09 38.52
C GLU A 184 -3.35 11.42 38.12
N VAL A 185 -4.63 11.38 37.75
CA VAL A 185 -5.42 12.53 37.34
C VAL A 185 -6.82 12.44 37.92
N CYS A 186 -7.53 13.55 38.01
CA CYS A 186 -8.90 13.56 38.50
C CYS A 186 -9.91 13.24 37.39
N SER A 187 -10.97 12.51 37.72
CA SER A 187 -12.13 12.38 36.83
C SER A 187 -12.83 13.74 36.65
N ASP A 188 -13.55 13.91 35.54
CA ASP A 188 -14.25 15.16 35.21
C ASP A 188 -15.26 15.59 36.29
N ASP A 189 -15.85 14.62 37.01
CA ASP A 189 -16.79 14.85 38.11
C ASP A 189 -16.11 15.02 39.48
N LEU A 190 -14.77 14.97 39.53
CA LEU A 190 -13.93 15.01 40.72
C LEU A 190 -14.24 13.90 41.74
N GLY A 191 -15.01 12.89 41.36
CA GLY A 191 -15.45 11.80 42.21
C GLY A 191 -14.44 10.66 42.34
N ALA A 192 -13.42 10.62 41.48
CA ALA A 192 -12.44 9.56 41.46
C ALA A 192 -11.04 10.04 41.02
N VAL A 193 -10.02 9.32 41.48
CA VAL A 193 -8.66 9.35 40.94
C VAL A 193 -8.58 8.32 39.82
N MET A 194 -8.30 8.80 38.62
CA MET A 194 -7.97 8.01 37.45
C MET A 194 -6.44 7.84 37.39
N GLN A 195 -5.96 6.72 36.85
CA GLN A 195 -4.55 6.54 36.55
C GLN A 195 -4.40 5.71 35.28
N TYR A 196 -3.31 5.91 34.54
CA TYR A 196 -2.96 5.04 33.43
C TYR A 196 -2.38 3.74 33.94
N LYS A 197 -2.76 2.65 33.27
CA LYS A 197 -2.31 1.31 33.62
C LYS A 197 -1.73 0.65 32.40
N ASP A 198 -0.50 0.16 32.49
CA ASP A 198 0.05 -0.72 31.47
C ASP A 198 -0.75 -2.03 31.48
N GLU A 199 -1.30 -2.42 30.33
CA GLU A 199 -1.92 -3.73 30.13
C GLU A 199 -1.20 -4.45 28.98
N TYR A 200 -0.59 -5.60 29.30
CA TYR A 200 0.02 -6.47 28.31
C TYR A 200 -0.86 -7.71 28.12
N LYS A 201 -1.08 -8.12 26.88
CA LYS A 201 -1.82 -9.34 26.53
C LYS A 201 -1.07 -10.12 25.46
N CYS A 202 -0.97 -11.43 25.66
CA CYS A 202 -0.48 -12.35 24.65
C CYS A 202 -1.67 -12.86 23.83
N ILE A 203 -1.72 -12.49 22.55
CA ILE A 203 -2.77 -12.87 21.62
C ILE A 203 -2.11 -13.62 20.47
N ASP A 204 -2.40 -14.92 20.35
CA ASP A 204 -1.87 -15.82 19.31
C ASP A 204 -0.35 -15.79 19.13
N GLY A 205 0.39 -15.66 20.24
CA GLY A 205 1.85 -15.62 20.23
C GLY A 205 2.47 -14.23 20.10
N PHE A 206 1.65 -13.17 20.14
CA PHE A 206 2.07 -11.78 20.02
C PHE A 206 1.72 -10.94 21.23
N CYS A 207 2.61 -10.03 21.58
CA CYS A 207 2.42 -9.09 22.68
C CYS A 207 1.70 -7.83 22.24
N ALA A 208 0.48 -7.65 22.73
CA ALA A 208 -0.25 -6.40 22.67
C ALA A 208 0.01 -5.60 23.96
N HIS A 209 0.26 -4.30 23.83
CA HIS A 209 0.43 -3.36 24.93
C HIS A 209 -0.59 -2.23 24.78
N THR A 210 -1.32 -1.93 25.83
CA THR A 210 -2.24 -0.80 25.89
C THR A 210 -2.06 -0.04 27.20
N GLN A 211 -2.45 1.23 27.21
CA GLN A 211 -2.45 2.06 28.41
C GLN A 211 -3.82 2.71 28.65
N PRO A 212 -4.84 1.93 29.05
CA PRO A 212 -6.13 2.53 29.39
C PRO A 212 -6.04 3.43 30.63
N LYS A 213 -6.78 4.54 30.58
CA LYS A 213 -7.07 5.40 31.73
C LYS A 213 -8.23 4.78 32.53
N LEU A 214 -7.95 4.30 33.74
CA LEU A 214 -8.91 3.57 34.58
C LEU A 214 -9.06 4.23 35.95
N VAL A 215 -10.22 4.01 36.59
CA VAL A 215 -10.44 4.40 37.98
C VAL A 215 -9.49 3.61 38.88
N LYS A 216 -8.61 4.32 39.59
CA LYS A 216 -7.73 3.75 40.61
C LYS A 216 -8.37 3.78 41.99
N GLU A 217 -9.01 4.89 42.34
CA GLU A 217 -9.60 5.11 43.65
C GLU A 217 -10.84 5.99 43.54
N ASP A 218 -11.96 5.57 44.13
CA ASP A 218 -13.15 6.39 44.29
C ASP A 218 -13.01 7.29 45.53
N CYS A 219 -13.23 8.60 45.38
CA CYS A 219 -13.27 9.52 46.51
C CYS A 219 -14.63 9.39 47.21
N THR A 220 -14.63 8.84 48.43
CA THR A 220 -15.85 8.54 49.17
C THR A 220 -16.13 9.55 50.28
N GLY A 221 -17.42 9.76 50.61
CA GLY A 221 -17.82 10.63 51.72
C GLY A 221 -17.83 12.12 51.34
N THR A 222 -16.99 12.92 52.01
CA THR A 222 -16.79 14.36 51.72
C THR A 222 -15.54 14.62 50.88
N ASP A 223 -14.81 13.57 50.52
CA ASP A 223 -13.56 13.67 49.80
C ASP A 223 -13.84 13.92 48.31
N PHE A 224 -12.95 14.65 47.66
CA PHE A 224 -12.96 14.87 46.22
C PHE A 224 -11.52 14.79 45.70
N CYS A 225 -11.39 14.52 44.41
CA CYS A 225 -10.09 14.45 43.79
C CYS A 225 -9.49 15.84 43.62
N SER A 226 -8.25 16.02 44.11
CA SER A 226 -7.43 17.21 43.89
C SER A 226 -6.00 16.77 43.59
N SER A 227 -5.45 17.22 42.46
CA SER A 227 -4.09 16.88 41.99
C SER A 227 -3.80 15.36 42.01
N GLY A 228 -4.75 14.55 41.51
CA GLY A 228 -4.58 13.09 41.42
C GLY A 228 -4.65 12.34 42.76
N MET A 229 -5.20 12.96 43.81
CA MET A 229 -5.40 12.32 45.12
C MET A 229 -6.77 12.65 45.70
N CYS A 230 -7.40 11.71 46.41
CA CYS A 230 -8.60 12.00 47.19
C CYS A 230 -8.24 12.79 48.45
N THR A 231 -8.84 13.97 48.61
CA THR A 231 -8.60 14.87 49.73
C THR A 231 -9.91 15.32 50.36
N SER A 232 -9.91 15.49 51.69
CA SER A 232 -11.08 15.96 52.45
C SER A 232 -11.18 17.48 52.53
N GLU A 233 -10.10 18.19 52.20
CA GLU A 233 -10.02 19.65 52.15
C GLU A 233 -9.25 20.08 50.89
N PRO A 234 -9.69 21.11 50.16
CA PRO A 234 -9.08 21.44 48.88
C PRO A 234 -7.71 22.06 49.10
N LEU A 235 -6.73 21.65 48.27
CA LEU A 235 -5.38 22.16 48.36
C LEU A 235 -5.41 23.68 48.12
N PRO A 236 -5.05 24.50 49.14
CA PRO A 236 -5.09 25.94 48.98
C PRO A 236 -3.94 26.40 48.09
N CYS A 237 -4.19 27.37 47.22
CA CYS A 237 -3.19 27.99 46.36
C CYS A 237 -3.28 29.51 46.39
N VAL A 238 -2.15 30.16 46.11
CA VAL A 238 -2.03 31.60 45.92
C VAL A 238 -1.62 31.92 44.48
N VAL A 239 -0.83 31.02 43.86
CA VAL A 239 -0.40 31.08 42.46
C VAL A 239 -0.55 29.71 41.80
N GLU A 240 -0.63 29.67 40.47
CA GLU A 240 -0.80 28.43 39.68
C GLU A 240 0.30 27.39 39.98
N THR A 241 1.54 27.85 40.21
CA THR A 241 2.67 26.97 40.54
C THR A 241 2.54 26.26 41.89
N ASP A 242 1.60 26.67 42.74
CA ASP A 242 1.29 25.94 43.99
C ASP A 242 0.52 24.64 43.72
N CYS A 243 -0.10 24.50 42.55
CA CYS A 243 -0.97 23.39 42.18
C CYS A 243 -0.26 22.28 41.41
N GLY A 244 0.77 22.63 40.65
CA GLY A 244 1.51 21.70 39.81
C GLY A 244 2.30 22.41 38.72
N ILE A 245 2.86 21.62 37.81
CA ILE A 245 3.46 22.09 36.56
C ILE A 245 2.72 21.37 35.45
N ASP A 246 2.22 22.14 34.48
CA ASP A 246 1.53 21.59 33.32
C ASP A 246 2.42 20.58 32.60
N LYS A 247 1.83 19.46 32.17
CA LYS A 247 2.57 18.34 31.60
C LYS A 247 1.71 17.56 30.63
N TYR A 248 2.38 16.88 29.70
CA TYR A 248 1.76 15.80 28.94
C TYR A 248 1.59 14.57 29.82
N VAL A 249 0.43 13.92 29.72
CA VAL A 249 0.08 12.68 30.41
C VAL A 249 -0.39 11.63 29.38
N GLY A 250 -0.37 10.35 29.76
CA GLY A 250 -0.71 9.25 28.84
C GLY A 250 0.30 9.04 27.72
N ASN A 251 -0.08 8.25 26.71
CA ASN A 251 0.70 8.06 25.48
C ASN A 251 0.26 9.04 24.39
N PRO A 252 1.16 9.43 23.48
CA PRO A 252 0.78 10.17 22.29
C PRO A 252 -0.09 9.29 21.38
N THR A 253 -1.03 9.93 20.70
CA THR A 253 -1.92 9.34 19.70
C THR A 253 -1.92 10.24 18.47
N CYS A 254 -2.56 9.80 17.39
CA CYS A 254 -2.68 10.59 16.18
C CYS A 254 -3.99 11.37 16.14
N SER A 255 -3.93 12.57 15.59
CA SER A 255 -5.11 13.36 15.25
C SER A 255 -5.98 12.59 14.26
N VAL A 256 -7.26 12.96 14.20
CA VAL A 256 -8.24 12.36 13.28
C VAL A 256 -7.85 12.51 11.81
N ASP A 257 -7.05 13.51 11.48
CA ASP A 257 -6.53 13.76 10.13
C ASP A 257 -5.12 13.22 9.89
N GLU A 258 -4.53 12.51 10.86
CA GLU A 258 -3.18 11.91 10.79
C GLU A 258 -2.05 12.90 10.52
N THR A 259 -2.29 14.21 10.64
CA THR A 259 -1.24 15.23 10.42
C THR A 259 -0.54 15.65 11.70
N GLN A 260 -1.05 15.22 12.87
CA GLN A 260 -0.57 15.67 14.16
C GLN A 260 -0.47 14.51 15.15
N VAL A 261 0.60 14.51 15.92
CA VAL A 261 0.68 13.75 17.17
C VAL A 261 0.01 14.59 18.25
N VAL A 262 -1.07 14.07 18.82
CA VAL A 262 -1.77 14.67 19.95
C VAL A 262 -1.49 13.86 21.22
N GLN A 263 -1.48 14.52 22.36
CA GLN A 263 -1.31 13.85 23.65
C GLN A 263 -2.11 14.63 24.70
N GLU A 264 -2.69 13.91 25.67
CA GLU A 264 -3.41 14.53 26.78
C GLU A 264 -2.47 15.51 27.52
N TRP A 265 -2.95 16.72 27.76
CA TRP A 265 -2.25 17.80 28.45
C TRP A 265 -3.01 18.16 29.73
N GLU A 266 -2.33 18.00 30.85
CA GLU A 266 -2.84 18.40 32.17
C GLU A 266 -2.39 19.83 32.47
N ASP A 267 -3.37 20.75 32.59
CA ASP A 267 -3.20 22.16 32.95
C ASP A 267 -3.59 22.37 34.41
N PHE A 268 -2.68 22.94 35.22
CA PHE A 268 -2.91 23.22 36.64
C PHE A 268 -3.24 24.70 36.85
N SER A 269 -4.45 24.97 37.34
CA SER A 269 -4.94 26.32 37.58
C SER A 269 -5.33 26.54 39.06
N CYS A 270 -5.09 27.76 39.56
CA CYS A 270 -5.54 28.18 40.89
C CYS A 270 -6.83 29.00 40.79
N ILE A 271 -7.97 28.41 41.15
CA ILE A 271 -9.30 29.03 41.04
C ILE A 271 -9.89 29.20 42.45
N ASP A 272 -10.28 30.43 42.81
CA ASP A 272 -10.85 30.77 44.12
C ASP A 272 -10.00 30.34 45.34
N ASN A 273 -8.68 30.37 45.20
CA ASN A 273 -7.66 29.88 46.15
C ASN A 273 -7.61 28.36 46.31
N PHE A 274 -8.14 27.60 45.36
CA PHE A 274 -8.06 26.14 45.35
C PHE A 274 -7.50 25.62 44.03
N CYS A 275 -6.71 24.56 44.11
CA CYS A 275 -6.13 23.92 42.95
C CYS A 275 -7.17 23.11 42.17
N SER A 276 -7.17 23.33 40.86
CA SER A 276 -7.91 22.55 39.86
C SER A 276 -6.96 22.09 38.77
N SER A 277 -7.18 20.91 38.20
CA SER A 277 -6.55 20.50 36.95
C SER A 277 -7.60 20.21 35.88
N LEU A 278 -7.26 20.52 34.64
CA LEU A 278 -8.04 20.20 33.44
C LEU A 278 -7.17 19.37 32.51
N ILE A 279 -7.75 18.32 31.94
CA ILE A 279 -7.09 17.53 30.91
C ILE A 279 -7.79 17.78 29.59
N ASP A 280 -7.03 18.12 28.56
CA ASP A 280 -7.52 18.26 27.19
C ASP A 280 -6.47 17.75 26.20
N ASP A 281 -6.90 17.39 25.00
CA ASP A 281 -5.98 16.96 23.94
C ASP A 281 -5.19 18.16 23.41
N LYS A 282 -3.87 18.03 23.41
CA LYS A 282 -2.97 19.08 22.89
C LYS A 282 -2.04 18.50 21.85
N VAL A 283 -1.86 19.25 20.77
CA VAL A 283 -0.87 18.93 19.74
C VAL A 283 0.52 18.90 20.41
N LYS A 284 1.17 17.75 20.32
CA LYS A 284 2.54 17.52 20.76
C LYS A 284 3.52 17.81 19.62
N GLU A 285 3.18 17.35 18.43
CA GLU A 285 3.98 17.47 17.22
C GLU A 285 3.06 17.53 15.99
N THR A 286 3.47 18.25 14.96
CA THR A 286 2.79 18.29 13.65
C THR A 286 3.73 17.64 12.64
N CYS A 287 3.25 16.64 11.91
CA CYS A 287 4.03 15.94 10.92
C CYS A 287 4.23 16.85 9.69
N GLU A 288 5.47 17.02 9.26
CA GLU A 288 5.81 17.96 8.18
C GLU A 288 6.15 17.23 6.87
N GLY A 289 5.86 17.88 5.74
CA GLY A 289 6.18 17.32 4.42
C GLY A 289 5.31 16.12 4.06
N GLU A 290 5.96 14.98 3.85
CA GLU A 290 5.32 13.68 3.51
C GLU A 290 5.16 12.78 4.75
N GLU A 291 5.49 13.29 5.93
CA GLU A 291 5.28 12.57 7.18
C GLU A 291 3.79 12.46 7.50
N ILE A 292 3.39 11.28 7.97
CA ILE A 292 2.08 11.03 8.56
C ILE A 292 2.26 10.63 10.02
N CYS A 293 1.28 10.95 10.85
CA CYS A 293 1.26 10.50 12.23
C CYS A 293 0.84 9.05 12.29
N TYR A 294 1.60 8.27 13.05
CA TYR A 294 1.33 6.87 13.26
C TYR A 294 1.78 6.39 14.62
N ASN A 295 0.86 5.74 15.33
CA ASN A 295 1.08 5.24 16.69
C ASN A 295 1.67 6.31 17.64
N GLY A 296 1.30 7.57 17.44
CA GLY A 296 1.80 8.69 18.24
C GLY A 296 3.18 9.22 17.84
N GLU A 297 3.68 8.89 16.65
CA GLU A 297 4.96 9.37 16.10
C GLU A 297 4.81 9.78 14.63
N CYS A 298 5.53 10.79 14.18
CA CYS A 298 5.56 11.14 12.75
C CYS A 298 6.53 10.23 12.00
N PHE A 299 6.11 9.69 10.85
CA PHE A 299 6.95 8.86 10.00
C PHE A 299 6.69 9.12 8.51
N ILE A 300 7.72 8.94 7.68
CA ILE A 300 7.59 9.00 6.21
C ILE A 300 7.30 7.58 5.70
N PRO A 301 6.16 7.34 5.03
CA PRO A 301 5.90 6.07 4.36
C PRO A 301 6.94 5.84 3.26
N VAL A 302 7.48 4.62 3.17
CA VAL A 302 8.37 4.26 2.07
C VAL A 302 7.54 4.05 0.79
N GLU A 303 8.02 4.58 -0.32
CA GLU A 303 7.41 4.42 -1.65
C GLU A 303 7.50 2.97 -2.13
N CYS A 304 8.58 2.28 -1.75
CA CYS A 304 8.85 0.91 -2.15
C CYS A 304 9.53 0.10 -1.03
N SER A 305 9.34 -1.21 -1.06
CA SER A 305 10.08 -2.18 -0.22
C SER A 305 10.97 -3.10 -1.05
N GLN A 306 10.70 -3.18 -2.36
CA GLN A 306 11.39 -4.02 -3.33
C GLN A 306 11.26 -3.40 -4.71
N ASN A 307 12.15 -3.77 -5.62
CA ASN A 307 12.19 -3.14 -6.95
C ASN A 307 10.84 -3.24 -7.67
N SER A 308 10.07 -4.33 -7.49
CA SER A 308 8.79 -4.51 -8.21
C SER A 308 7.75 -3.45 -7.88
N ASP A 309 7.90 -2.74 -6.76
CA ASP A 309 6.98 -1.68 -6.38
C ASP A 309 7.16 -0.41 -7.26
N CYS A 310 8.30 -0.30 -7.97
CA CYS A 310 8.69 0.85 -8.78
C CYS A 310 8.27 0.72 -10.25
N SER A 311 8.21 1.85 -10.96
CA SER A 311 7.91 1.87 -12.39
C SER A 311 8.99 1.16 -13.21
N PRO A 312 8.66 0.66 -14.42
CA PRO A 312 9.64 0.19 -15.38
C PRO A 312 10.83 1.15 -15.53
N GLY A 313 12.04 0.65 -15.29
CA GLY A 313 13.28 1.44 -15.35
C GLY A 313 13.71 2.05 -14.01
N GLU A 314 12.98 1.79 -12.93
CA GLU A 314 13.33 2.22 -11.57
C GLU A 314 13.60 1.01 -10.67
N VAL A 315 14.40 1.22 -9.62
CA VAL A 315 14.72 0.25 -8.58
C VAL A 315 14.51 0.87 -7.22
N CYS A 316 14.16 0.03 -6.25
CA CYS A 316 13.93 0.48 -4.89
C CYS A 316 15.25 0.63 -4.15
N ARG A 317 15.56 1.85 -3.70
CA ARG A 317 16.74 2.12 -2.87
C ARG A 317 16.33 2.90 -1.64
N GLU A 318 16.59 2.32 -0.47
CA GLU A 318 16.32 2.94 0.83
C GLU A 318 14.86 3.42 1.01
N GLY A 319 13.91 2.77 0.31
CA GLY A 319 12.49 3.11 0.39
C GLY A 319 11.99 4.05 -0.70
N GLU A 320 12.85 4.51 -1.61
CA GLU A 320 12.50 5.39 -2.73
C GLU A 320 12.69 4.68 -4.08
N CYS A 321 11.81 4.95 -5.04
CA CYS A 321 11.97 4.50 -6.41
C CYS A 321 12.91 5.44 -7.17
N VAL A 322 14.09 4.94 -7.51
CA VAL A 322 15.10 5.71 -8.24
C VAL A 322 15.37 5.08 -9.59
N LEU A 323 15.67 5.91 -10.60
CA LEU A 323 16.04 5.43 -11.93
C LEU A 323 17.20 4.43 -11.83
N GLU A 324 17.01 3.28 -12.45
CA GLU A 324 18.04 2.26 -12.57
C GLU A 324 19.19 2.82 -13.42
N GLU A 325 20.42 2.60 -12.98
CA GLU A 325 21.61 3.04 -13.70
C GLU A 325 22.27 1.86 -14.42
N VAL A 326 22.85 2.13 -15.59
CA VAL A 326 23.62 1.15 -16.34
C VAL A 326 24.88 0.76 -15.55
N ILE A 327 24.99 -0.52 -15.18
CA ILE A 327 26.14 -1.05 -14.44
C ILE A 327 27.38 -1.11 -15.33
N ASN A 328 27.21 -1.55 -16.57
CA ASN A 328 28.27 -1.65 -17.56
C ASN A 328 27.69 -1.57 -18.97
N ALA A 329 28.36 -0.86 -19.86
CA ALA A 329 27.98 -0.79 -21.27
C ALA A 329 29.22 -0.91 -22.14
N GLY A 330 29.00 -1.38 -23.36
CA GLY A 330 30.09 -1.52 -24.32
C GLY A 330 29.65 -2.07 -25.65
N THR A 331 30.62 -2.52 -26.43
CA THR A 331 30.38 -3.14 -27.73
C THR A 331 30.85 -4.58 -27.72
N ILE A 332 30.05 -5.48 -28.27
CA ILE A 332 30.39 -6.90 -28.39
C ILE A 332 31.55 -7.04 -29.38
N ARG A 333 32.60 -7.70 -28.92
CA ARG A 333 33.74 -8.03 -29.77
C ARG A 333 33.47 -9.28 -30.58
N SER A 334 33.04 -10.36 -29.94
CA SER A 334 32.74 -11.62 -30.61
C SER A 334 31.67 -12.45 -29.92
N THR A 335 30.95 -13.25 -30.70
CA THR A 335 29.86 -14.13 -30.25
C THR A 335 30.14 -15.61 -30.55
N TRP A 336 29.74 -16.50 -29.65
CA TRP A 336 30.03 -17.94 -29.73
C TRP A 336 28.88 -18.80 -29.16
N PRO A 337 28.66 -20.03 -29.62
CA PRO A 337 29.07 -20.55 -30.93
C PRO A 337 28.50 -19.71 -32.08
N PHE A 338 29.19 -19.70 -33.23
CA PHE A 338 28.76 -18.93 -34.40
C PHE A 338 27.34 -19.31 -34.85
N GLY A 339 26.53 -18.28 -35.14
CA GLY A 339 25.13 -18.43 -35.58
C GLY A 339 24.14 -18.73 -34.46
N VAL A 340 24.62 -18.85 -33.21
CA VAL A 340 23.81 -19.17 -32.03
C VAL A 340 23.97 -18.10 -30.95
N ALA A 341 25.17 -17.52 -30.80
CA ALA A 341 25.46 -16.42 -29.87
C ALA A 341 24.98 -16.69 -28.42
N GLU A 342 25.36 -17.84 -27.87
CA GLU A 342 25.13 -18.18 -26.45
C GLU A 342 26.08 -17.41 -25.51
N TYR A 343 27.27 -17.09 -26.01
CA TYR A 343 28.33 -16.37 -25.32
C TYR A 343 28.70 -15.13 -26.12
N PHE A 344 29.12 -14.09 -25.41
CA PHE A 344 29.80 -12.95 -26.04
C PHE A 344 30.94 -12.46 -25.16
N ASP A 345 31.96 -11.88 -25.79
CA ASP A 345 33.04 -11.17 -25.12
C ASP A 345 33.08 -9.70 -25.50
N SER A 346 33.69 -8.89 -24.63
CA SER A 346 33.95 -7.48 -24.89
C SER A 346 35.15 -7.01 -24.08
N PHE A 347 35.83 -5.99 -24.59
CA PHE A 347 36.88 -5.29 -23.86
C PHE A 347 36.33 -4.38 -22.76
N ASP A 348 35.07 -4.01 -22.85
CA ASP A 348 34.40 -3.11 -21.90
C ASP A 348 33.86 -3.87 -20.68
N LEU A 349 33.87 -5.21 -20.73
CA LEU A 349 33.48 -6.05 -19.59
C LEU A 349 34.52 -5.95 -18.46
N PRO A 350 34.08 -6.00 -17.18
CA PRO A 350 35.00 -5.98 -16.06
C PRO A 350 36.02 -7.11 -16.12
N ILE A 351 37.27 -6.81 -15.76
CA ILE A 351 38.36 -7.80 -15.71
C ILE A 351 38.66 -8.28 -14.27
N THR A 352 37.98 -7.71 -13.27
CA THR A 352 38.15 -8.05 -11.85
C THR A 352 37.01 -8.94 -11.35
N LYS A 353 37.34 -9.90 -10.47
CA LYS A 353 36.36 -10.81 -9.85
C LYS A 353 35.39 -10.11 -8.88
N GLU A 354 35.66 -8.86 -8.50
CA GLU A 354 34.82 -8.08 -7.60
C GLU A 354 33.52 -7.60 -8.28
N ASN A 355 33.50 -7.53 -9.61
CA ASN A 355 32.33 -7.10 -10.40
C ASN A 355 31.63 -8.32 -11.00
N VAL A 356 31.06 -9.18 -10.14
CA VAL A 356 30.33 -10.36 -10.59
C VAL A 356 29.02 -9.92 -11.24
N THR A 357 28.88 -10.14 -12.54
CA THR A 357 27.67 -9.80 -13.29
C THR A 357 26.69 -10.98 -13.42
N THR A 358 26.98 -12.11 -12.78
CA THR A 358 26.08 -13.28 -12.78
C THR A 358 24.76 -12.94 -12.10
N GLY A 359 23.65 -13.25 -12.76
CA GLY A 359 22.30 -12.97 -12.25
C GLY A 359 21.70 -11.65 -12.71
N LEU A 360 22.54 -10.73 -13.22
CA LEU A 360 22.13 -9.48 -13.85
C LEU A 360 21.53 -9.69 -15.24
N TYR A 361 21.01 -8.63 -15.83
CA TYR A 361 20.36 -8.63 -17.13
C TYR A 361 21.16 -7.82 -18.14
N VAL A 362 21.07 -8.17 -19.42
CA VAL A 362 21.71 -7.47 -20.51
C VAL A 362 20.72 -7.19 -21.64
N ILE A 363 20.70 -5.96 -22.12
CA ILE A 363 20.01 -5.55 -23.35
C ILE A 363 21.01 -5.26 -24.46
N PHE A 364 20.52 -5.28 -25.70
CA PHE A 364 21.34 -5.03 -26.88
C PHE A 364 20.72 -3.93 -27.75
N PRO A 365 20.90 -2.65 -27.36
CA PRO A 365 20.27 -1.52 -28.05
C PRO A 365 20.67 -1.47 -29.52
N GLY A 366 19.66 -1.31 -30.40
CA GLY A 366 19.86 -1.26 -31.85
C GLY A 366 20.16 -2.60 -32.53
N SER A 367 20.17 -3.71 -31.78
CA SER A 367 20.26 -5.05 -32.36
C SER A 367 18.88 -5.62 -32.74
N SER A 368 18.86 -6.81 -33.35
CA SER A 368 17.64 -7.59 -33.57
C SER A 368 17.18 -8.43 -32.37
N GLN A 369 17.90 -8.37 -31.24
CA GLN A 369 17.52 -9.05 -30.02
C GLN A 369 16.48 -8.22 -29.27
N SER A 370 15.28 -8.77 -29.12
CA SER A 370 14.20 -8.17 -28.33
C SER A 370 14.28 -8.61 -26.87
N GLY A 371 14.06 -7.67 -25.94
CA GLY A 371 14.03 -7.90 -24.50
C GLY A 371 15.41 -8.14 -23.88
N CYS A 372 15.45 -8.30 -22.56
CA CYS A 372 16.70 -8.61 -21.87
C CYS A 372 16.99 -10.11 -21.83
N LEU A 373 18.28 -10.42 -21.81
CA LEU A 373 18.80 -11.75 -21.53
C LEU A 373 19.43 -11.75 -20.14
N LYS A 374 19.28 -12.86 -19.41
CA LYS A 374 19.90 -13.00 -18.08
C LYS A 374 21.33 -13.53 -18.24
N ILE A 375 22.26 -12.92 -17.52
CA ILE A 375 23.66 -13.37 -17.44
C ILE A 375 23.68 -14.63 -16.57
N LYS A 376 23.87 -15.78 -17.23
CA LYS A 376 23.91 -17.09 -16.57
C LYS A 376 25.29 -17.35 -15.96
N GLU A 377 26.35 -16.99 -16.67
CA GLU A 377 27.72 -17.13 -16.20
C GLU A 377 28.54 -15.92 -16.65
N PHE A 378 29.43 -15.45 -15.79
CA PHE A 378 30.43 -14.45 -16.10
C PHE A 378 31.81 -15.01 -15.80
N TYR A 379 32.73 -14.90 -16.76
CA TYR A 379 34.10 -15.38 -16.60
C TYR A 379 35.09 -14.24 -16.75
N THR A 380 35.97 -14.11 -15.77
CA THR A 380 37.12 -13.22 -15.78
C THR A 380 38.42 -14.03 -15.87
N PRO A 381 39.27 -13.80 -16.87
CA PRO A 381 40.53 -14.51 -17.01
C PRO A 381 41.57 -14.02 -16.00
N ASP A 382 42.28 -14.95 -15.36
CA ASP A 382 43.31 -14.68 -14.35
C ASP A 382 44.70 -14.31 -14.94
N PHE A 383 44.79 -14.03 -16.24
CA PHE A 383 46.06 -13.74 -16.93
C PHE A 383 46.01 -12.42 -17.70
N VAL A 384 47.17 -11.78 -17.82
CA VAL A 384 47.33 -10.51 -18.52
C VAL A 384 46.94 -10.66 -19.99
N GLY A 385 45.97 -9.85 -20.43
CA GLY A 385 45.47 -9.83 -21.81
C GLY A 385 44.33 -10.81 -22.10
N GLY A 386 43.83 -11.54 -21.11
CA GLY A 386 42.58 -12.27 -21.24
C GLY A 386 41.38 -11.32 -21.38
N ILE A 387 40.33 -11.79 -22.06
CA ILE A 387 39.08 -11.04 -22.26
C ILE A 387 37.98 -11.74 -21.46
N SER A 388 37.21 -10.95 -20.71
CA SER A 388 36.05 -11.46 -19.99
C SER A 388 34.92 -11.80 -20.96
N TYR A 389 34.12 -12.80 -20.62
CA TYR A 389 32.96 -13.19 -21.42
C TYR A 389 31.74 -13.47 -20.55
N ILE A 390 30.57 -13.32 -21.17
CA ILE A 390 29.25 -13.59 -20.61
C ILE A 390 28.65 -14.81 -21.32
N ARG A 391 28.01 -15.69 -20.56
CA ARG A 391 27.06 -16.69 -21.06
C ARG A 391 25.63 -16.24 -20.79
N LEU A 392 24.80 -16.27 -21.82
CA LEU A 392 23.40 -15.88 -21.76
C LEU A 392 22.51 -17.07 -21.35
N ASN A 393 21.33 -16.78 -20.79
CA ASN A 393 20.37 -17.80 -20.38
C ASN A 393 19.56 -18.39 -21.56
N GLN A 394 19.63 -17.79 -22.75
CA GLN A 394 18.90 -18.20 -23.94
C GLN A 394 19.84 -18.60 -25.09
N THR A 395 19.37 -19.49 -25.94
CA THR A 395 20.13 -20.05 -27.07
C THR A 395 19.13 -20.62 -28.09
N PRO A 396 19.14 -20.18 -29.36
CA PRO A 396 19.97 -19.13 -29.95
C PRO A 396 19.55 -17.71 -29.53
N THR A 397 20.43 -16.73 -29.74
CA THR A 397 20.14 -15.30 -29.59
C THR A 397 20.37 -14.56 -30.91
N ASN A 398 19.74 -13.40 -31.08
CA ASN A 398 19.86 -12.54 -32.27
C ASN A 398 20.95 -11.46 -32.10
N VAL A 399 22.00 -11.81 -31.36
CA VAL A 399 23.10 -10.93 -31.01
C VAL A 399 24.29 -11.20 -31.94
N SER A 400 25.02 -10.15 -32.32
CA SER A 400 26.14 -10.23 -33.27
C SER A 400 27.29 -9.31 -32.89
N ASP A 401 28.47 -9.62 -33.43
CA ASP A 401 29.68 -8.82 -33.27
C ASP A 401 29.41 -7.36 -33.69
N GLY A 402 29.84 -6.42 -32.85
CA GLY A 402 29.61 -4.99 -33.05
C GLY A 402 28.28 -4.46 -32.50
N ASN A 403 27.39 -5.30 -31.97
CA ASN A 403 26.21 -4.80 -31.25
C ASN A 403 26.63 -4.12 -29.94
N ASN A 404 25.92 -3.06 -29.56
CA ASN A 404 26.05 -2.47 -28.24
C ASN A 404 25.35 -3.36 -27.21
N TYR A 405 25.84 -3.33 -25.98
CA TYR A 405 25.20 -3.97 -24.85
C TYR A 405 25.17 -3.04 -23.64
N GLU A 406 24.18 -3.21 -22.79
CA GLU A 406 24.06 -2.54 -21.49
C GLU A 406 23.63 -3.57 -20.44
N VAL A 407 24.31 -3.57 -19.29
CA VAL A 407 24.09 -4.48 -18.16
C VAL A 407 23.34 -3.75 -17.05
N TRP A 408 22.31 -4.40 -16.54
CA TRP A 408 21.31 -3.88 -15.61
C TRP A 408 21.11 -4.84 -14.44
N GLU A 409 20.77 -4.32 -13.28
CA GLU A 409 20.47 -5.12 -12.08
C GLU A 409 19.21 -5.94 -12.25
N THR A 410 18.18 -5.32 -12.84
CA THR A 410 16.86 -5.90 -13.02
C THR A 410 16.49 -6.06 -14.50
N ASN A 411 15.38 -6.75 -14.75
CA ASN A 411 14.77 -6.84 -16.07
C ASN A 411 13.71 -5.75 -16.31
N TYR A 412 13.67 -4.68 -15.52
CA TYR A 412 12.62 -3.67 -15.65
C TYR A 412 12.89 -2.69 -16.78
N ILE A 413 14.14 -2.51 -17.17
CA ILE A 413 14.45 -1.76 -18.39
C ILE A 413 13.86 -2.43 -19.65
N CYS A 414 13.64 -3.74 -19.63
CA CYS A 414 13.13 -4.46 -20.80
C CYS A 414 11.66 -4.20 -21.11
N SER A 415 10.88 -3.65 -20.15
CA SER A 415 9.49 -3.28 -20.40
C SER A 415 9.32 -1.89 -21.02
N ILE A 416 10.41 -1.11 -21.09
CA ILE A 416 10.44 0.20 -21.75
C ILE A 416 10.82 0.09 -23.24
N SER A 417 11.54 -0.97 -23.62
CA SER A 417 12.06 -1.24 -24.97
C SER A 417 11.13 -2.10 -25.82
#